data_AF-A0A817TD77-F1
#
_entry.id   AF-A0A817TD77-F1
#
_cell.length_a   1.000
_cell.length_b   1.000
_cell.length_c   1.000
_cell.angle_alpha   90.00
_cell.angle_beta   90.00
_cell.angle_gamma   90.00
#
_symmetry.space_group_name_H-M   'P 1'
#
loop_
_entity.id
_entity.type
_entity.pdbx_description
1 polymer ?
#
loop_
_entity_poly.entity_id
_entity_poly.type
_entity_poly.pdbx_seq_one_letter_code
_entity_poly.pdbx_strand_id
1 'polypeptide(L)'
;MHTILLNDLHPSTIYFYRVGDNEHGWSSIHKFINRPSSIDDEINLIAYADMGVSPIQSGAKATIDRVLARVPSNNVTVILHIGDISYASGIGALWDAL
;
A
#
# COMPACT_ATOMS: atom_id res chain seq x y z
N MET A 1 5.65 9.80 12.66
CA MET A 1 5.58 8.41 12.17
C MET A 1 5.23 7.51 13.35
N HIS A 2 4.17 6.72 13.23
CA HIS A 2 3.74 5.77 14.27
C HIS A 2 3.65 4.38 13.65
N THR A 3 3.96 3.34 14.44
CA THR A 3 3.91 1.95 13.99
C THR A 3 3.27 1.11 15.08
N ILE A 4 2.39 0.19 14.69
CA ILE A 4 1.70 -0.76 15.57
C ILE A 4 1.89 -2.15 15.01
N LEU A 5 2.14 -3.12 15.89
CA LEU A 5 2.21 -4.54 15.56
C LEU A 5 0.86 -5.19 15.85
N LEU A 6 0.21 -5.73 14.82
CA LEU A 6 -0.98 -6.57 14.95
C LEU A 6 -0.55 -8.04 14.95
N ASN A 7 -0.73 -8.72 16.07
CA ASN A 7 -0.38 -10.13 16.24
C ASN A 7 -1.63 -11.03 16.19
N ASP A 8 -1.41 -12.34 16.14
CA ASP A 8 -2.45 -13.37 16.26
C ASP A 8 -3.59 -13.24 15.23
N LEU A 9 -3.28 -12.72 14.04
CA LEU A 9 -4.23 -12.61 12.94
C LEU A 9 -4.48 -13.97 12.29
N HIS A 10 -5.75 -14.31 12.09
CA HIS A 10 -6.17 -15.50 11.35
C HIS A 10 -5.91 -15.31 9.85
N PRO A 11 -5.46 -16.35 9.12
CA PRO A 11 -5.27 -16.25 7.68
C PRO A 11 -6.61 -16.06 6.95
N SER A 12 -6.55 -15.57 5.71
CA SER A 12 -7.71 -15.38 4.82
C SER A 12 -8.88 -14.62 5.45
N THR A 13 -8.59 -13.77 6.44
CA THR A 13 -9.58 -13.05 7.24
C THR A 13 -9.51 -11.55 6.94
N ILE A 14 -10.68 -10.92 6.77
CA ILE A 14 -10.78 -9.46 6.60
C ILE A 14 -10.69 -8.79 7.97
N TYR A 15 -9.73 -7.89 8.12
CA TYR A 15 -9.59 -7.03 9.29
C TYR A 15 -9.91 -5.58 8.90
N PHE A 16 -10.70 -4.92 9.74
CA PHE A 16 -11.00 -3.49 9.63
C PHE A 16 -10.21 -2.73 10.69
N TYR A 17 -9.64 -1.59 10.33
CA TYR A 17 -8.86 -0.75 11.24
C TYR A 17 -9.04 0.73 10.92
N ARG A 18 -8.74 1.58 11.91
CA ARG A 18 -8.58 3.03 11.74
C ARG A 18 -7.46 3.51 12.65
N VAL A 19 -6.84 4.62 12.32
CA VAL A 19 -5.71 5.19 13.08
C VAL A 19 -6.10 6.57 13.61
N GLY A 20 -5.57 6.95 14.76
CA GLY A 20 -5.84 8.24 15.40
C GLY A 20 -6.08 8.12 16.89
N ASP A 21 -6.63 9.18 17.47
CA ASP A 21 -6.99 9.26 18.89
C ASP A 21 -8.12 10.29 19.09
N ASN A 22 -8.63 10.40 20.32
CA ASN A 22 -9.77 11.28 20.62
C ASN A 22 -9.42 12.78 20.63
N GLU A 23 -8.14 13.13 20.72
CA GLU A 23 -7.65 14.51 20.73
C GLU A 23 -7.39 15.02 19.31
N HIS A 24 -6.75 14.22 18.47
CA HIS A 24 -6.34 14.58 17.10
C HIS A 24 -7.30 14.07 16.01
N GLY A 25 -8.31 13.29 16.41
CA GLY A 25 -9.29 12.71 15.50
C GLY A 25 -8.88 11.34 14.98
N TRP A 26 -9.83 10.71 14.27
CA TRP A 26 -9.70 9.36 13.74
C TRP A 26 -9.78 9.37 12.22
N SER A 27 -8.98 8.53 11.57
CA SER A 27 -9.06 8.28 10.12
C SER A 27 -10.39 7.63 9.72
N SER A 28 -10.64 7.58 8.42
CA SER A 28 -11.61 6.65 7.85
C SER A 28 -11.27 5.20 8.22
N ILE A 29 -12.26 4.31 8.14
CA ILE A 29 -12.03 2.88 8.31
C ILE A 29 -11.38 2.33 7.04
N HIS A 30 -10.26 1.66 7.23
CA HIS A 30 -9.54 0.90 6.22
C HIS A 30 -9.71 -0.59 6.47
N LYS A 31 -9.36 -1.42 5.48
CA LYS A 31 -9.41 -2.88 5.61
C LYS A 31 -8.26 -3.54 4.86
N PHE A 32 -7.88 -4.73 5.32
CA PHE A 32 -6.97 -5.62 4.61
C PHE A 32 -7.40 -7.08 4.81
N ILE A 33 -6.95 -7.96 3.94
CA ILE A 33 -7.07 -9.41 4.09
C ILE A 33 -5.71 -9.92 4.55
N ASN A 34 -5.68 -10.70 5.63
CA ASN A 34 -4.44 -11.33 6.08
C ASN A 34 -3.98 -12.41 5.09
N ARG A 35 -2.72 -12.85 5.22
CA ARG A 35 -2.09 -13.84 4.34
C ARG A 35 -3.00 -15.05 4.04
N PRO A 36 -2.82 -15.70 2.87
CA PRO A 36 -3.55 -16.92 2.54
C PRO A 36 -3.40 -18.02 3.59
N SER A 37 -4.38 -18.92 3.60
CA SER A 37 -4.51 -20.03 4.55
C SER A 37 -3.55 -21.17 4.26
N SER A 38 -3.24 -21.41 2.98
CA SER A 38 -2.37 -22.47 2.51
C SER A 38 -1.21 -21.90 1.69
N ILE A 39 -0.12 -22.67 1.64
CA ILE A 39 0.98 -22.42 0.69
C ILE A 39 0.58 -22.72 -0.76
N ASP A 40 -0.45 -23.55 -0.95
CA ASP A 40 -1.00 -23.90 -2.26
C ASP A 40 -2.01 -22.85 -2.76
N ASP A 41 -2.39 -21.88 -1.93
CA ASP A 41 -3.29 -20.80 -2.32
C ASP A 41 -2.59 -19.87 -3.33
N GLU A 42 -3.31 -19.49 -4.39
CA GLU A 42 -2.79 -18.60 -5.43
C GLU A 42 -2.47 -17.21 -4.86
N ILE A 43 -1.30 -16.68 -5.24
CA ILE A 43 -0.87 -15.32 -4.90
C ILE A 43 -0.68 -14.52 -6.18
N ASN A 44 -1.42 -13.42 -6.29
CA ASN A 44 -1.31 -12.49 -7.40
C ASN A 44 -0.50 -11.26 -6.98
N LEU A 45 0.67 -11.11 -7.59
CA LEU A 45 1.62 -10.02 -7.32
C LEU A 45 1.58 -8.96 -8.41
N ILE A 46 1.62 -7.70 -8.01
CA ILE A 46 2.03 -6.60 -8.90
C ILE A 46 3.38 -6.09 -8.42
N ALA A 47 4.39 -6.15 -9.28
CA ALA A 47 5.73 -5.63 -8.98
C ALA A 47 6.08 -4.48 -9.93
N TYR A 48 6.67 -3.42 -9.38
CA TYR A 48 7.22 -2.29 -10.13
C TYR A 48 8.32 -1.58 -9.31
N ALA A 49 9.04 -0.68 -9.95
CA ALA A 49 10.16 0.07 -9.39
C ALA A 49 10.21 1.47 -10.00
N ASP A 50 11.12 2.31 -9.50
CA ASP A 50 11.50 3.58 -10.14
C ASP A 50 10.32 4.50 -10.45
N MET A 51 9.28 4.46 -9.60
CA MET A 51 8.01 5.13 -9.89
C MET A 51 8.14 6.64 -9.77
N GLY A 52 8.78 7.12 -8.69
CA GLY A 52 8.82 8.52 -8.33
C GLY A 52 7.46 9.08 -7.91
N VAL A 53 7.36 10.41 -7.95
CA VAL A 53 6.20 11.18 -7.51
C VAL A 53 5.63 11.99 -8.67
N SER A 54 4.32 11.93 -8.88
CA SER A 54 3.65 12.81 -9.85
C SER A 54 3.48 14.22 -9.25
N PRO A 55 3.67 15.31 -10.02
CA PRO A 55 3.93 15.36 -11.46
C PRO A 55 5.43 15.39 -11.85
N ILE A 56 6.36 15.22 -10.89
CA ILE A 56 7.81 15.34 -11.11
C ILE A 56 8.30 14.23 -12.04
N GLN A 57 7.96 12.98 -11.73
CA GLN A 57 8.11 11.84 -12.62
C GLN A 57 6.79 11.62 -13.36
N SER A 58 6.74 12.02 -14.63
CA SER A 58 5.53 11.96 -15.45
C SER A 58 4.95 10.55 -15.60
N GLY A 59 5.79 9.52 -15.48
CA GLY A 59 5.37 8.11 -15.48
C GLY A 59 4.63 7.67 -14.21
N ALA A 60 4.82 8.35 -13.07
CA ALA A 60 4.27 7.94 -11.79
C ALA A 60 2.74 7.82 -11.84
N LYS A 61 2.05 8.85 -12.35
CA LYS A 61 0.58 8.86 -12.45
C LYS A 61 0.06 7.69 -13.29
N ALA A 62 0.70 7.45 -14.43
CA ALA A 62 0.34 6.37 -15.34
C ALA A 62 0.48 4.99 -14.71
N THR A 63 1.49 4.78 -13.84
CA THR A 63 1.66 3.55 -13.06
C THR A 63 0.58 3.45 -11.98
N ILE A 64 0.38 4.51 -11.18
CA ILE A 64 -0.64 4.57 -10.12
C ILE A 64 -2.02 4.22 -10.67
N ASP A 65 -2.45 4.88 -11.76
CA ASP A 65 -3.76 4.64 -12.38
C ASP A 65 -3.93 3.17 -12.83
N ARG A 66 -2.87 2.55 -13.39
CA ARG A 66 -2.89 1.16 -13.84
C ARG A 66 -2.94 0.16 -12.69
N VAL A 67 -2.25 0.45 -11.58
CA VAL A 67 -2.27 -0.40 -10.38
C VAL A 67 -3.63 -0.31 -9.71
N LEU A 68 -4.17 0.90 -9.52
CA LEU A 68 -5.49 1.11 -8.92
C LEU A 68 -6.63 0.47 -9.74
N ALA A 69 -6.52 0.44 -11.06
CA ALA A 69 -7.50 -0.25 -11.91
C ALA A 69 -7.41 -1.78 -11.81
N ARG A 70 -6.21 -2.33 -11.51
CA ARG A 70 -5.96 -3.79 -11.47
C ARG A 70 -6.23 -4.41 -10.11
N VAL A 71 -5.96 -3.69 -9.02
CA VAL A 71 -6.08 -4.23 -7.66
C VAL A 71 -7.49 -4.77 -7.36
N PRO A 72 -8.58 -4.05 -7.66
CA PRO A 72 -9.94 -4.54 -7.38
C PRO A 72 -10.37 -5.71 -8.28
N SER A 73 -9.80 -5.83 -9.48
CA SER A 73 -10.28 -6.73 -10.53
C SER A 73 -9.49 -8.03 -10.67
N ASN A 74 -8.27 -8.12 -10.14
CA ASN A 74 -7.37 -9.26 -10.34
C ASN A 74 -7.01 -10.02 -9.05
N ASN A 75 -7.81 -9.87 -7.99
CA ASN A 75 -7.55 -10.52 -6.70
C ASN A 75 -6.09 -10.36 -6.22
N VAL A 76 -5.55 -9.13 -6.35
CA VAL A 76 -4.14 -8.84 -6.05
C VAL A 76 -3.90 -9.03 -4.56
N THR A 77 -2.98 -9.93 -4.22
CA THR A 77 -2.64 -10.28 -2.84
C THR A 77 -1.63 -9.29 -2.26
N VAL A 78 -0.67 -8.85 -3.07
CA VAL A 78 0.42 -7.98 -2.60
C VAL A 78 0.96 -7.13 -3.75
N ILE A 79 1.39 -5.92 -3.40
CA ILE A 79 2.12 -5.01 -4.28
C ILE A 79 3.56 -4.92 -3.78
N LEU A 80 4.52 -5.08 -4.67
CA LEU A 80 5.93 -4.98 -4.37
C LEU A 80 6.55 -3.81 -5.13
N HIS A 81 7.00 -2.79 -4.39
CA HIS A 81 7.78 -1.68 -4.94
C HIS A 81 9.28 -1.94 -4.70
N ILE A 82 10.03 -2.34 -5.72
CA ILE A 82 11.40 -2.88 -5.59
C ILE A 82 12.51 -1.81 -5.73
N GLY A 83 12.40 -0.72 -4.97
CA GLY A 83 13.41 0.35 -4.95
C GLY A 83 12.98 1.62 -5.69
N ASP A 84 13.79 2.67 -5.53
CA ASP A 84 13.59 4.00 -6.12
C ASP A 84 12.14 4.52 -6.03
N ILE A 85 11.74 4.79 -4.78
CA ILE A 85 10.36 5.07 -4.40
C ILE A 85 9.92 6.46 -4.90
N SER A 86 10.39 7.52 -4.24
CA SER A 86 9.94 8.89 -4.50
C SER A 86 10.94 9.74 -5.28
N TYR A 87 12.19 9.28 -5.40
CA TYR A 87 13.33 10.12 -5.80
C TYR A 87 13.47 11.41 -4.97
N ALA A 88 13.00 11.42 -3.71
CA ALA A 88 13.05 12.60 -2.85
C ALA A 88 14.45 13.25 -2.77
N SER A 89 15.52 12.44 -2.78
CA SER A 89 16.91 12.89 -2.99
C SER A 89 17.30 14.13 -2.17
N GLY A 90 16.93 14.15 -0.88
CA GLY A 90 17.21 15.25 0.06
C GLY A 90 16.06 16.27 0.22
N ILE A 91 15.01 16.20 -0.59
CA ILE A 91 13.81 17.02 -0.48
C ILE A 91 12.75 16.24 0.32
N GLY A 92 12.76 16.39 1.65
CA GLY A 92 11.93 15.60 2.57
C GLY A 92 10.43 15.62 2.26
N ALA A 93 9.90 16.77 1.81
CA ALA A 93 8.49 16.92 1.48
C ALA A 93 8.00 16.00 0.35
N LEU A 94 8.90 15.44 -0.47
CA LEU A 94 8.55 14.48 -1.52
C LEU A 94 8.23 13.08 -0.98
N TRP A 95 8.53 12.78 0.29
CA TRP A 95 8.07 11.55 0.94
C TRP A 95 6.59 11.60 1.34
N ASP A 96 6.08 12.79 1.65
CA ASP A 96 4.70 13.03 2.09
C ASP A 96 3.82 13.62 0.97
N ALA A 97 4.35 13.72 -0.26
CA ALA A 97 3.65 14.28 -1.40
C ALA A 97 2.39 13.45 -1.74
N LEU A 98 1.31 14.16 -2.09
CA LEU A 98 -0.01 13.62 -2.42
C LEU A 98 -0.13 13.12 -3.86
#